data_AF-A0A9D4J9I1-F1
#
_entry.id   AF-A0A9D4J9I1-F1
#
_cell.length_a   1.000
_cell.length_b   1.000
_cell.length_c   1.000
_cell.angle_alpha   90.00
_cell.angle_beta   90.00
_cell.angle_gamma   90.00
#
_symmetry.space_group_name_H-M   'P 1'
#
loop_
_entity.id
_entity.type
_entity.pdbx_description
1 polymer ?
#
loop_
_entity_poly.entity_id
_entity_poly.type
_entity_poly.pdbx_seq_one_letter_code
_entity_poly.pdbx_strand_id
1 'polypeptide(L)' 'MLNSTKNISSDINVHSEKLEEVTGFKYFGVTFPKDGTSNDEVRIRINMASASMVRLSMLCKNSSIS' A
#
# COMPACT_ATOMS: atom_id res chain seq x y z
N MET A 1 8.65 -6.77 12.48
CA MET A 1 8.96 -5.34 12.24
C MET A 1 8.33 -4.53 13.36
N LEU A 2 9.15 -3.84 14.17
CA LEU A 2 8.69 -2.94 15.22
C LEU A 2 8.36 -1.60 14.57
N ASN A 3 7.12 -1.40 14.15
CA ASN A 3 6.69 -0.08 13.69
C ASN A 3 6.48 0.79 14.94
N SER A 4 7.31 1.81 15.12
CA SER A 4 7.10 2.82 16.16
C SER A 4 5.84 3.61 15.81
N THR A 5 4.77 3.43 16.60
CA THR A 5 3.52 4.20 16.50
C THR A 5 3.63 5.60 17.09
N LYS A 6 4.80 5.97 17.64
CA LYS A 6 5.05 7.30 18.16
C LYS A 6 5.56 8.21 17.05
N ASN A 7 4.97 9.40 16.93
CA ASN A 7 5.49 10.50 16.11
C ASN A 7 6.79 11.02 16.74
N ILE A 8 7.87 10.28 16.54
CA ILE A 8 9.20 10.64 17.00
C ILE A 8 9.84 11.39 15.84
N SER A 9 10.03 12.69 15.99
CA SER A 9 10.92 13.46 15.13
C SER A 9 12.27 12.77 15.13
N SER A 10 12.58 12.10 14.02
CA SER A 10 13.78 11.28 13.92
C SER A 10 14.93 12.19 13.48
N ASP A 11 15.91 12.44 14.36
CA ASP A 11 17.08 13.25 14.02
C ASP A 11 18.14 12.38 13.32
N ILE A 12 17.81 11.96 12.10
CA ILE A 12 18.67 11.08 11.30
C ILE A 12 19.65 11.96 10.53
N ASN A 13 20.94 11.77 10.82
CA ASN A 13 22.03 12.46 10.15
C ASN A 13 22.81 11.47 9.28
N VAL A 14 23.05 11.81 8.02
CA VAL A 14 23.88 11.07 7.07
C VAL A 14 25.01 11.99 6.62
N HIS A 15 26.27 11.59 6.82
CA HIS A 15 27.43 12.43 6.54
C HIS A 15 27.35 13.85 7.16
N SER A 16 26.84 13.93 8.40
CA SER A 16 26.61 15.20 9.11
C SER A 16 25.54 16.12 8.49
N GLU A 17 24.79 15.64 7.49
CA GLU A 17 23.60 16.31 6.98
C GLU A 17 22.33 15.69 7.54
N LYS A 18 21.41 16.54 8.00
CA LYS A 18 20.10 16.10 8.48
C LYS A 18 19.24 15.67 7.29
N LEU A 19 18.74 14.43 7.33
CA LEU A 19 17.80 13.96 6.32
C LEU A 19 16.45 14.68 6.47
N GLU A 20 15.88 15.05 5.32
CA GLU A 20 14.54 15.62 5.26
C GLU A 20 13.50 14.60 5.73
N GLU A 21 12.57 15.06 6.57
CA GLU A 21 11.44 14.27 6.99
C GLU A 21 10.35 14.31 5.91
N VAL A 22 10.06 13.16 5.31
CA VAL A 22 9.03 13.02 4.27
C VAL A 22 7.74 12.43 4.84
N THR A 23 6.60 12.86 4.30
CA THR A 23 5.27 12.34 4.67
C THR A 23 4.98 10.95 4.12
N GLY A 24 5.77 10.51 3.15
CA GLY A 24 5.73 9.15 2.59
C GLY A 24 6.91 8.89 1.65
N PHE A 25 7.14 7.63 1.33
CA PHE A 25 8.22 7.20 0.46
C PHE A 25 7.75 6.09 -0.48
N LYS A 26 8.36 6.00 -1.66
CA LYS A 26 8.05 4.95 -2.64
C LYS A 26 9.02 3.78 -2.47
N TYR A 27 8.48 2.58 -2.31
CA TYR A 27 9.26 1.34 -2.21
C TYR A 27 8.60 0.22 -3.01
N PHE A 28 9.36 -0.43 -3.90
CA PHE A 28 8.86 -1.41 -4.87
C PHE A 28 7.59 -0.98 -5.62
N GLY A 29 7.52 0.30 -6.01
CA GLY A 29 6.36 0.83 -6.75
C GLY A 29 5.16 1.23 -5.88
N VAL A 30 5.20 0.94 -4.57
CA VAL A 30 4.14 1.25 -3.61
C VAL A 30 4.51 2.48 -2.80
N THR A 31 3.56 3.39 -2.58
CA THR A 31 3.76 4.56 -1.71
C THR A 31 3.40 4.18 -0.28
N PHE A 32 4.36 4.33 0.63
CA PHE A 32 4.18 4.12 2.05
C PHE A 32 4.05 5.48 2.75
N PRO A 33 3.02 5.69 3.58
CA PRO A 33 2.94 6.81 4.50
C PRO A 33 4.06 6.76 5.55
N LYS A 34 4.30 7.88 6.21
CA LYS A 34 5.29 8.05 7.29
C LYS A 34 5.18 7.00 8.40
N ASP A 35 3.97 6.53 8.71
CA ASP A 35 3.72 5.49 9.72
C ASP A 35 4.06 4.06 9.25
N GLY A 36 4.52 3.92 7.99
CA GLY A 36 4.92 2.65 7.39
C GLY A 36 3.76 1.69 7.14
N THR A 37 2.51 2.15 7.25
CA THR A 37 1.34 1.29 7.04
C THR A 37 1.08 1.07 5.55
N SER A 38 0.50 -0.07 5.21
CA SER A 38 0.11 -0.39 3.82
C SER A 38 -1.38 -0.73 3.71
N ASN A 39 -2.17 -0.32 4.71
CA ASN A 39 -3.58 -0.70 4.83
C ASN A 39 -4.40 -0.29 3.62
N ASP A 40 -4.17 0.93 3.10
CA ASP A 40 -4.89 1.44 1.94
C ASP A 40 -4.53 0.67 0.67
N GLU A 41 -3.24 0.40 0.47
CA GLU A 41 -2.73 -0.39 -0.66
C GLU A 41 -3.26 -1.83 -0.65
N VAL A 42 -3.25 -2.48 0.52
CA VAL A 42 -3.84 -3.81 0.70
C VAL A 42 -5.34 -3.78 0.38
N ARG A 43 -6.07 -2.78 0.89
CA ARG A 43 -7.50 -2.60 0.64
C ARG A 43 -7.80 -2.40 -0.84
N ILE A 44 -7.04 -1.56 -1.54
CA ILE A 44 -7.17 -1.30 -2.97
C ILE A 44 -7.00 -2.61 -3.76
N ARG A 45 -5.95 -3.39 -3.45
CA ARG A 45 -5.69 -4.68 -4.12
C ARG A 45 -6.80 -5.71 -3.90
N ILE A 46 -7.33 -5.81 -2.68
CA ILE A 46 -8.45 -6.69 -2.36
C ILE A 46 -9.71 -6.30 -3.16
N ASN A 47 -10.01 -5.00 -3.23
CA ASN A 47 -11.16 -4.51 -3.99
C ASN A 47 -11.03 -4.81 -5.48
N MET A 48 -9.85 -4.59 -6.07
CA MET A 48 -9.60 -4.91 -7.48
C MET A 48 -9.73 -6.42 -7.77
N ALA A 49 -9.18 -7.26 -6.91
CA ALA A 49 -9.31 -8.71 -7.03
C ALA A 49 -10.79 -9.14 -6.93
N SER A 50 -11.53 -8.57 -5.98
CA SER A 50 -12.96 -8.86 -5.78
C SER A 50 -13.80 -8.46 -7.00
N ALA A 51 -13.57 -7.26 -7.54
CA ALA A 51 -14.24 -6.80 -8.76
C ALA A 51 -13.93 -7.71 -9.96
N SER A 52 -12.68 -8.14 -10.10
CA SER A 52 -12.25 -9.07 -11.15
C SER A 52 -12.92 -10.44 -11.03
N MET A 53 -13.04 -10.97 -9.82
CA MET A 53 -13.75 -12.22 -9.53
C MET A 53 -15.23 -12.14 -9.88
N VAL A 54 -15.91 -11.05 -9.51
CA VAL A 54 -17.31 -10.82 -9.86
C VAL A 54 -17.47 -10.78 -11.38
N ARG A 55 -16.61 -10.04 -12.09
CA ARG A 55 -16.62 -9.97 -13.56
C ARG A 55 -16.43 -11.34 -14.20
N LEU A 56 -15.46 -12.12 -13.73
CA LEU A 56 -15.22 -13.47 -14.23
C LEU A 56 -16.43 -14.38 -14.00
N SER A 57 -17.04 -14.33 -12.81
CA SER A 57 -18.22 -15.15 -12.49
C SER A 57 -19.42 -14.86 -13.40
N MET A 58 -19.62 -13.60 -13.80
CA MET A 58 -20.68 -13.22 -14.74
C MET A 58 -20.38 -13.75 -16.14
N LEU A 59 -19.14 -13.65 -16.61
CA LEU A 59 -18.74 -14.20 -17.91
C LEU A 59 -18.94 -15.71 -17.96
N CYS A 60 -18.52 -16.43 -16.91
CA CYS A 60 -18.69 -17.89 -16.84
C CYS A 60 -20.17 -18.29 -16.82
N LYS A 61 -21.04 -17.54 -16.13
CA LYS A 61 -22.49 -17.81 -16.14
C LYS A 61 -23.10 -17.61 -17.52
N ASN A 62 -22.68 -16.57 -18.22
CA ASN A 62 -23.18 -16.27 -19.56
C ASN A 62 -22.70 -17.30 -20.60
N SER A 63 -21.49 -17.85 -20.45
CA SER A 63 -20.97 -18.91 -21.33
C SER A 63 -21.63 -20.27 -21.13
N SER A 64 -22.30 -20.51 -19.99
CA SER A 64 -23.01 -21.77 -19.71
C SER A 64 -24.46 -21.80 -20.20
N ILE A 65 -24.94 -20.70 -20.79
CA ILE A 65 -26.33 -20.55 -21.28
C ILE A 65 -26.39 -20.54 -22.83
N SER A 66 -25.26 -20.73 -23.51
CA SER A 66 -25.18 -20.98 -24.97
C SER A 66 -24.98 -22.47 -25.25
#